data_AF-A0A397XSS7-F1
#
_entry.id   AF-A0A397XSS7-F1
#
_cell.length_a   1.000
_cell.length_b   1.000
_cell.length_c   1.000
_cell.angle_alpha   90.00
_cell.angle_beta   90.00
_cell.angle_gamma   90.00
#
_symmetry.space_group_name_H-M   'P 1'
#
loop_
_entity.id
_entity.type
_entity.pdbx_description
1 polymer ?
#
loop_
_entity_poly.entity_id
_entity_poly.type
_entity_poly.pdbx_seq_one_letter_code
_entity_poly.pdbx_strand_id
1 'polypeptide(L)'
;MVASATSLVFDDLKKGFNKNEVLARVVHFWEARNINKGGLLMGFELFLIDRKGTTIHAFIPANRIACYEEDLKAGVIYKIKKFLVIDNKTSYKVTSHKFLIQFTQQTVLVPADHAGHDIKRQNFRIRSYAEFNEAVNKNEDLY
;
A
#
# COMPACT_ATOMS: atom_id res chain seq x y z
N MET A 1 -8.72 -29.15 10.90
CA MET A 1 -8.95 -28.16 9.84
C MET A 1 -9.10 -26.80 10.50
N VAL A 2 -8.11 -25.91 10.36
CA VAL A 2 -8.23 -24.53 10.85
C VAL A 2 -8.97 -23.75 9.78
N ALA A 3 -10.12 -23.17 10.12
CA ALA A 3 -10.85 -22.29 9.21
C ALA A 3 -9.93 -21.15 8.76
N SER A 4 -9.55 -21.14 7.49
CA SER A 4 -8.83 -20.01 6.90
C SER A 4 -9.83 -18.87 6.77
N ALA A 5 -9.83 -17.94 7.73
CA ALA A 5 -10.58 -16.70 7.59
C ALA A 5 -10.15 -16.03 6.28
N THR A 6 -11.11 -15.79 5.38
CA THR A 6 -10.83 -15.20 4.08
C THR A 6 -10.34 -13.77 4.29
N SER A 7 -9.06 -13.49 4.02
CA SER A 7 -8.53 -12.13 4.08
C SER A 7 -9.28 -11.23 3.09
N LEU A 8 -9.53 -9.97 3.47
CA LEU A 8 -10.16 -8.97 2.63
C LEU A 8 -9.25 -8.62 1.44
N VAL A 9 -9.88 -8.25 0.32
CA VAL A 9 -9.20 -7.57 -0.80
C VAL A 9 -9.39 -6.06 -0.68
N PHE A 10 -8.57 -5.29 -1.39
CA PHE A 10 -8.59 -3.83 -1.29
C PHE A 10 -9.91 -3.21 -1.76
N ASP A 11 -10.56 -3.81 -2.76
CA ASP A 11 -11.87 -3.36 -3.26
C ASP A 11 -12.97 -3.38 -2.19
N ASP A 12 -12.84 -4.25 -1.18
CA ASP A 12 -13.80 -4.42 -0.09
C ASP A 12 -13.61 -3.37 1.03
N LEU A 13 -12.53 -2.59 0.98
CA LEU A 13 -12.22 -1.62 2.02
C LEU A 13 -13.24 -0.48 2.07
N LYS A 14 -13.53 -0.04 3.29
CA LYS A 14 -14.39 1.11 3.60
C LYS A 14 -13.63 2.04 4.54
N LYS A 15 -13.89 3.34 4.44
CA LYS A 15 -13.29 4.37 5.28
C LYS A 15 -13.55 4.07 6.77
N GLY A 16 -12.55 4.34 7.60
CA GLY A 16 -12.60 4.10 9.05
C GLY A 16 -11.65 3.00 9.50
N PHE A 17 -11.70 2.68 10.80
CA PHE A 17 -10.80 1.70 11.39
C PHE A 17 -11.21 0.28 11.01
N ASN A 18 -10.28 -0.47 10.42
CA ASN A 18 -10.51 -1.84 9.96
C ASN A 18 -9.72 -2.83 10.83
N LYS A 19 -10.44 -3.73 11.51
CA LYS A 19 -9.86 -4.79 12.36
C LYS A 19 -9.52 -6.06 11.56
N ASN A 20 -10.05 -6.20 10.36
CA ASN A 20 -9.89 -7.39 9.54
C ASN A 20 -8.48 -7.44 8.93
N GLU A 21 -8.14 -8.63 8.43
CA GLU A 21 -6.89 -8.89 7.77
C GLU A 21 -6.98 -8.54 6.29
N VAL A 22 -5.96 -7.87 5.77
CA VAL A 22 -5.63 -7.90 4.34
C VAL A 22 -4.32 -8.66 4.16
N LEU A 23 -4.24 -9.41 3.07
CA LEU A 23 -3.03 -10.08 2.66
C LEU A 23 -2.50 -9.37 1.42
N ALA A 24 -1.30 -8.80 1.52
CA ALA A 24 -0.77 -7.92 0.49
C ALA A 24 0.73 -8.12 0.32
N ARG A 25 1.21 -8.03 -0.93
CA ARG A 25 2.63 -7.95 -1.22
C ARG A 25 3.07 -6.49 -1.20
N VAL A 26 4.17 -6.20 -0.51
CA VAL A 26 4.85 -4.91 -0.61
C VAL A 26 5.61 -4.91 -1.93
N VAL A 27 5.14 -4.16 -2.93
CA VAL A 27 5.83 -4.04 -4.22
C VAL A 27 7.06 -3.16 -4.06
N HIS A 28 6.88 -2.01 -3.42
CA HIS A 28 7.96 -1.07 -3.12
C HIS A 28 7.59 -0.17 -1.93
N PHE A 29 8.57 0.49 -1.33
CA PHE A 29 8.38 1.51 -0.32
C PHE A 29 9.54 2.52 -0.35
N TRP A 30 9.28 3.75 0.07
CA TRP A 30 10.27 4.82 0.08
C TRP A 30 9.98 5.85 1.17
N GLU A 31 10.99 6.66 1.50
CA GLU A 31 10.85 7.78 2.40
C GLU A 31 9.97 8.88 1.82
N ALA A 32 8.90 9.22 2.56
CA ALA A 32 8.11 10.41 2.30
C ALA A 32 8.73 11.59 3.07
N ARG A 33 9.27 12.57 2.34
CA ARG A 33 9.89 13.77 2.92
C ARG A 33 9.13 15.03 2.56
N ASN A 34 9.00 15.94 3.52
CA ASN A 34 8.38 17.25 3.30
C ASN A 34 9.42 18.26 2.80
N ILE A 35 9.43 18.54 1.50
CA ILE A 35 10.37 19.47 0.87
C ILE A 35 10.22 20.89 1.44
N ASN A 36 8.98 21.34 1.66
CA ASN A 36 8.68 22.68 2.20
C ASN A 36 9.12 22.85 3.68
N LYS A 37 9.41 21.75 4.38
CA LYS A 37 9.92 21.75 5.75
C LYS A 37 11.36 21.22 5.81
N GLY A 38 12.19 21.62 4.85
CA GLY A 38 13.62 21.29 4.84
C GLY A 38 13.92 19.79 4.70
N GLY A 39 13.04 19.03 4.04
CA GLY A 39 13.23 17.59 3.84
C GLY A 39 12.91 16.73 5.06
N LEU A 40 12.11 17.26 6.00
CA LEU A 40 11.67 16.53 7.21
C LEU A 40 11.02 15.19 6.83
N LEU A 41 11.50 14.10 7.44
CA LEU A 41 10.94 12.76 7.25
C LEU A 41 9.52 12.69 7.84
N MET A 42 8.55 12.42 6.97
CA MET A 42 7.15 12.26 7.36
C MET A 42 6.82 10.81 7.70
N GLY A 43 7.45 9.85 7.03
CA GLY A 43 7.13 8.45 7.13
C GLY A 43 7.66 7.62 5.96
N PHE A 44 7.23 6.36 5.88
CA PHE A 44 7.37 5.56 4.67
C PHE A 44 6.05 5.50 3.91
N GLU A 45 6.12 5.72 2.60
CA GLU A 45 5.04 5.41 1.67
C GLU A 45 5.26 4.00 1.13
N LEU A 46 4.20 3.20 1.09
CA LEU A 46 4.22 1.80 0.65
C LEU A 46 3.28 1.63 -0.54
N PHE A 47 3.75 0.89 -1.54
CA PHE A 47 2.96 0.44 -2.68
C PHE A 47 2.64 -1.04 -2.52
N LEU A 48 1.36 -1.36 -2.34
CA LEU A 48 0.88 -2.71 -2.03
C LEU A 48 0.04 -3.27 -3.17
N ILE A 49 0.07 -4.59 -3.34
CA ILE A 49 -0.80 -5.33 -4.26
C ILE A 49 -1.45 -6.52 -3.55
N ASP A 50 -2.74 -6.74 -3.77
CA ASP A 50 -3.48 -7.87 -3.22
C ASP A 50 -3.63 -9.02 -4.23
N ARG A 51 -4.35 -10.08 -3.83
CA ARG A 51 -4.61 -11.26 -4.69
C ARG A 51 -5.43 -10.98 -5.96
N LYS A 52 -6.19 -9.88 -6.02
CA LYS A 52 -6.91 -9.48 -7.24
C LYS A 52 -6.02 -8.69 -8.18
N GLY A 53 -4.82 -8.30 -7.72
CA GLY A 53 -3.96 -7.38 -8.43
C GLY A 53 -4.37 -5.92 -8.25
N THR A 54 -5.33 -5.64 -7.37
CA THR A 54 -5.65 -4.26 -7.00
C THR A 54 -4.47 -3.70 -6.23
N THR A 55 -4.09 -2.47 -6.57
CA THR A 55 -3.02 -1.76 -5.86
C THR A 55 -3.59 -0.71 -4.93
N ILE A 56 -2.91 -0.50 -3.81
CA ILE A 56 -3.26 0.55 -2.86
C ILE A 56 -1.98 1.14 -2.26
N HIS A 57 -2.05 2.42 -1.93
CA HIS A 57 -1.04 3.05 -1.11
C HIS A 57 -1.27 2.81 0.38
N ALA A 58 -0.18 2.65 1.11
CA ALA A 58 -0.17 2.67 2.57
C ALA A 58 0.90 3.62 3.09
N PHE A 59 0.71 4.11 4.32
CA PHE A 59 1.61 5.06 4.95
C PHE A 59 1.95 4.67 6.39
N ILE A 60 3.24 4.65 6.69
CA ILE A 60 3.79 4.44 8.04
C ILE A 60 4.35 5.77 8.54
N PRO A 61 3.73 6.42 9.55
CA PRO A 61 4.25 7.66 10.13
C PRO A 61 5.67 7.53 10.69
N ALA A 62 6.46 8.60 10.61
CA ALA A 62 7.87 8.61 11.06
C ALA A 62 8.06 8.09 12.49
N ASN A 63 7.17 8.45 13.42
CA ASN A 63 7.21 8.00 14.81
C ASN A 63 6.89 6.50 15.00
N ARG A 64 6.64 5.76 13.92
CA ARG A 64 6.38 4.31 13.92
C ARG A 64 7.33 3.52 13.03
N ILE A 65 8.22 4.16 12.27
CA ILE A 65 9.13 3.46 11.34
C ILE A 65 9.92 2.37 12.06
N ALA A 66 10.49 2.69 13.22
CA ALA A 66 11.27 1.76 14.01
C ALA A 66 10.52 0.47 14.41
N CYS A 67 9.18 0.48 14.42
CA CYS A 67 8.39 -0.72 14.71
C CYS A 67 8.28 -1.70 13.53
N TYR A 68 8.65 -1.28 12.31
CA TYR A 68 8.44 -2.05 11.09
C TYR A 68 9.68 -2.15 10.21
N GLU A 69 10.66 -1.24 10.36
CA GLU A 69 11.80 -1.11 9.45
C GLU A 69 12.63 -2.38 9.32
N GLU A 70 12.86 -3.12 10.41
CA GLU A 70 13.61 -4.40 10.38
C GLU A 70 12.88 -5.50 9.59
N ASP A 71 11.55 -5.52 9.69
CA ASP A 71 10.71 -6.54 9.09
C ASP A 71 10.23 -6.19 7.69
N LEU A 72 10.17 -4.91 7.32
CA LEU A 72 9.60 -4.41 6.07
C LEU A 72 10.55 -4.61 4.89
N LYS A 73 10.17 -5.48 3.96
CA LYS A 73 10.98 -5.87 2.80
C LYS A 73 10.13 -5.84 1.54
N ALA A 74 10.67 -5.24 0.49
CA ALA A 74 10.05 -5.27 -0.83
C ALA A 74 10.00 -6.71 -1.35
N GLY A 75 8.92 -7.02 -2.08
CA GLY A 75 8.63 -8.34 -2.60
C GLY A 75 8.00 -9.31 -1.61
N VAL A 76 7.94 -9.03 -0.30
CA VAL A 76 7.38 -9.94 0.71
C VAL A 76 5.86 -9.76 0.83
N ILE A 77 5.14 -10.87 1.06
CA ILE A 77 3.71 -10.86 1.39
C ILE A 77 3.57 -10.69 2.90
N TYR A 78 2.69 -9.78 3.32
CA TYR A 78 2.37 -9.55 4.71
C TYR A 78 0.87 -9.71 4.99
N LYS A 79 0.57 -10.20 6.18
CA LYS A 79 -0.73 -10.04 6.83
C LYS A 79 -0.73 -8.70 7.55
N ILE A 80 -1.65 -7.82 7.15
CA ILE A 80 -1.81 -6.49 7.75
C ILE A 80 -3.16 -6.44 8.46
N LYS A 81 -3.19 -6.05 9.73
CA LYS A 81 -4.40 -6.00 10.57
C LYS A 81 -4.47 -4.68 11.34
N LYS A 82 -5.70 -4.31 11.76
CA LYS A 82 -5.94 -3.19 12.71
C LYS A 82 -5.35 -1.87 12.19
N PHE A 83 -5.73 -1.50 10.98
CA PHE A 83 -5.26 -0.29 10.29
C PHE A 83 -6.41 0.67 10.06
N LEU A 84 -6.09 1.93 9.76
CA LEU A 84 -7.07 2.95 9.42
C LEU A 84 -7.18 3.08 7.90
N VAL A 85 -8.39 3.09 7.36
CA VAL A 85 -8.63 3.39 5.95
C VAL A 85 -9.09 4.83 5.83
N ILE A 86 -8.33 5.64 5.09
CA ILE A 86 -8.64 7.05 4.83
C ILE A 86 -8.81 7.29 3.33
N ASP A 87 -9.35 8.46 2.96
CA ASP A 87 -9.36 8.86 1.56
C ASP A 87 -7.94 9.00 1.04
N ASN A 88 -7.71 8.58 -0.19
CA ASN A 88 -6.40 8.73 -0.82
C ASN A 88 -6.06 10.22 -0.99
N LYS A 89 -4.77 10.53 -1.05
CA LYS A 89 -4.26 11.89 -1.25
C LYS A 89 -4.84 12.48 -2.54
N THR A 90 -4.97 13.80 -2.63
CA THR A 90 -5.40 14.47 -3.86
C THR A 90 -4.25 14.70 -4.84
N SER A 91 -3.02 14.80 -4.33
CA SER A 91 -1.77 14.95 -5.08
C SER A 91 -0.74 13.90 -4.65
N TYR A 92 0.31 13.71 -5.46
CA TYR A 92 1.40 12.74 -5.22
C TYR A 92 0.90 11.31 -5.01
N LYS A 93 -0.12 10.89 -5.78
CA LYS A 93 -0.64 9.53 -5.75
C LYS A 93 0.22 8.63 -6.62
N VAL A 94 0.38 7.38 -6.19
CA VAL A 94 1.01 6.31 -6.98
C VAL A 94 -0.01 5.23 -7.35
N THR A 95 -1.23 5.33 -6.81
CA THR A 95 -2.33 4.44 -7.15
C THR A 95 -3.60 5.25 -7.30
N SER A 96 -4.44 4.86 -8.25
CA SER A 96 -5.77 5.41 -8.52
C SER A 96 -6.84 4.93 -7.54
N HIS A 97 -6.48 4.05 -6.60
CA HIS A 97 -7.40 3.56 -5.59
C HIS A 97 -7.97 4.72 -4.74
N LYS A 98 -9.28 4.66 -4.45
CA LYS A 98 -10.00 5.73 -3.71
C LYS A 98 -9.53 5.92 -2.27
N PHE A 99 -8.93 4.89 -1.68
CA PHE A 99 -8.49 4.88 -0.28
C PHE A 99 -6.99 4.64 -0.14
N LEU A 100 -6.46 5.02 1.01
CA LEU A 100 -5.11 4.73 1.50
C LEU A 100 -5.19 4.02 2.86
N ILE A 101 -4.25 3.09 3.11
CA ILE A 101 -4.08 2.42 4.41
C ILE A 101 -3.11 3.21 5.28
N GLN A 102 -3.59 3.75 6.39
CA GLN A 102 -2.80 4.47 7.38
C GLN A 102 -2.44 3.53 8.54
N PHE A 103 -1.14 3.38 8.80
CA PHE A 103 -0.66 2.61 9.94
C PHE A 103 -0.88 3.39 11.24
N THR A 104 -1.35 2.67 12.25
CA THR A 104 -1.68 3.18 13.58
C THR A 104 -0.90 2.42 14.64
N GLN A 105 -1.07 2.78 15.92
CA GLN A 105 -0.45 2.04 17.03
C GLN A 105 -0.93 0.60 17.15
N GLN A 106 -2.12 0.33 16.63
CA GLN A 106 -2.71 -1.00 16.72
C GLN A 106 -2.34 -1.85 15.51
N THR A 107 -1.71 -1.26 14.48
CA THR A 107 -1.45 -1.94 13.22
C THR A 107 -0.38 -2.99 13.38
N VAL A 108 -0.72 -4.21 12.96
CA VAL A 108 0.15 -5.37 13.00
C VAL A 108 0.52 -5.74 11.58
N LEU A 109 1.81 -5.90 11.33
CA LEU A 109 2.41 -6.32 10.08
C LEU A 109 3.20 -7.60 10.36
N VAL A 110 2.83 -8.72 9.73
CA VAL A 110 3.53 -10.00 9.93
C VAL A 110 3.80 -10.65 8.58
N PRO A 111 5.04 -11.09 8.28
CA PRO A 111 5.33 -11.84 7.07
C PRO A 111 4.41 -13.06 6.94
N ALA A 112 3.89 -13.27 5.74
CA ALA A 112 3.09 -14.43 5.38
C ALA A 112 3.92 -15.39 4.54
N ASP A 113 3.66 -16.68 4.70
CA ASP A 113 4.32 -17.69 3.89
C ASP A 113 3.87 -17.57 2.43
N HIS A 114 4.77 -17.80 1.48
CA HIS A 114 4.46 -17.67 0.06
C HIS A 114 3.56 -18.82 -0.43
N ALA A 115 3.65 -19.98 0.24
CA ALA A 115 2.91 -21.18 -0.08
C ALA A 115 1.41 -20.95 0.10
N GLY A 116 0.66 -20.97 -1.01
CA GLY A 116 -0.81 -20.83 -1.02
C GLY A 116 -1.34 -19.42 -1.29
N HIS A 117 -0.48 -18.46 -1.62
CA HIS A 117 -0.89 -17.09 -1.92
C HIS A 117 -0.44 -16.67 -3.33
N ASP A 118 -1.35 -16.78 -4.30
CA ASP A 118 -1.14 -16.32 -5.68
C ASP A 118 -1.34 -14.80 -5.79
N ILE A 119 -0.40 -14.04 -5.19
CA ILE A 119 -0.35 -12.58 -5.30
C ILE A 119 0.76 -12.23 -6.29
N LYS A 120 0.42 -11.49 -7.36
CA LYS A 120 1.36 -11.03 -8.39
C LYS A 120 2.60 -10.39 -7.76
N ARG A 121 3.79 -10.73 -8.27
CA ARG A 121 5.07 -10.18 -7.79
C ARG A 121 5.32 -8.76 -8.28
N GLN A 122 4.88 -8.49 -9.50
CA GLN A 122 5.09 -7.22 -10.19
C GLN A 122 3.75 -6.76 -10.74
N ASN A 123 3.58 -5.45 -10.81
CA ASN A 123 2.49 -4.83 -11.53
C ASN A 123 3.11 -3.84 -12.51
N PHE A 124 2.90 -4.05 -13.81
CA PHE A 124 3.38 -3.15 -14.84
C PHE A 124 2.19 -2.54 -15.55
N ARG A 125 2.18 -1.22 -15.70
CA ARG A 125 1.27 -0.53 -16.60
C ARG A 125 2.09 0.05 -17.75
N ILE A 126 2.19 -0.71 -18.83
CA ILE A 126 2.86 -0.28 -20.06
C ILE A 126 1.84 0.55 -20.86
N ARG A 127 2.23 1.76 -21.25
CA ARG A 127 1.46 2.62 -22.14
C ARG A 127 2.27 2.91 -23.39
N SER A 128 1.58 3.01 -24.52
CA SER A 128 2.16 3.54 -25.76
C SER A 128 2.50 5.03 -25.60
N TYR A 129 3.34 5.55 -26.50
CA TYR A 129 3.65 6.97 -26.55
C TYR A 129 2.39 7.83 -26.72
N ALA A 130 1.44 7.39 -27.55
CA ALA A 130 0.18 8.11 -27.76
C ALA A 130 -0.63 8.23 -26.46
N GLU A 131 -0.84 7.12 -25.76
CA GLU A 131 -1.55 7.09 -24.47
C GLU A 131 -0.82 7.89 -23.38
N PHE A 132 0.52 7.90 -23.39
CA PHE A 132 1.31 8.73 -22.49
C PHE A 132 1.15 10.22 -22.82
N ASN A 133 1.22 10.59 -24.10
CA ASN A 133 1.08 11.97 -24.56
C ASN A 133 -0.30 12.54 -24.22
N GLU A 134 -1.34 11.71 -24.26
CA GLU A 134 -2.69 12.10 -23.82
C GLU A 134 -2.79 12.35 -22.31
N ALA A 135 -1.97 11.72 -21.48
CA ALA A 135 -2.00 11.86 -20.02
C ALA A 135 -1.18 13.05 -19.49
N VAL A 136 -0.41 13.71 -20.35
CA VAL A 136 0.47 14.83 -19.98
C VAL A 136 -0.36 15.96 -19.32
N ASN A 137 0.14 16.45 -18.18
CA ASN A 137 -0.46 17.55 -17.39
C ASN A 137 -1.88 17.29 -16.85
N LYS A 138 -2.41 16.07 -16.92
CA LYS A 138 -3.76 15.75 -16.40
C LYS A 138 -3.80 15.34 -14.93
N ASN A 139 -2.63 15.22 -14.28
CA ASN A 139 -2.49 14.72 -12.91
C ASN A 139 -3.20 13.35 -12.71
N GLU A 140 -3.29 12.59 -13.80
CA GLU A 140 -3.76 11.22 -13.80
C GLU A 140 -2.67 10.30 -13.25
N ASP A 141 -3.11 9.20 -12.65
CA ASP A 141 -2.19 8.16 -12.21
C ASP A 141 -1.41 7.60 -13.40
N LEU A 142 -0.10 7.44 -13.23
CA LEU A 142 0.78 6.78 -14.19
C LEU A 142 0.77 5.25 -13.99
N TYR A 143 0.34 4.78 -12.81
CA TYR A 143 -0.18 3.43 -12.55
C TYR A 143 -1.68 3.33 -12.83
#